data_AF-H1VYU5-F1
#
_entry.id   AF-H1VYU5-F1
#
_cell.length_a   1.000
_cell.length_b   1.000
_cell.length_c   1.000
_cell.angle_alpha   90.00
_cell.angle_beta   90.00
_cell.angle_gamma   90.00
#
_symmetry.space_group_name_H-M   'P 1'
#
loop_
_entity.id
_entity.type
_entity.pdbx_description
1 polymer ?
#
loop_
_entity_poly.entity_id
_entity_poly.type
_entity_poly.pdbx_seq_one_letter_code
_entity_poly.pdbx_strand_id
1 'polypeptide(L)'
;MSVIDIIRQSDRATYFSKLLESYDKLRRMLEDGSREFTVFVPTDEAFRALEGFERSGGALLGEMLEYHVVEGRHTADGLRGAGTLATVLEEYDLGGRRQRLRIGVGLLGLEVNLYGRVVGQSKEGRDGMVHYLDGVLVPPPRCATLAEALPGRLGTFSRALGRTELGMEGESRRGGSVTLFAPSDEAWEETLSGEGRRFLFSREGTAWLRALVRYHVVEGAVYMGGGARGEDGRGSREVRNLLGDKVSVEVDGPEGAGVVRVDGVAVSVRDVPARDGVLHVLDGVLLPPAPGAETGVAGGRRGRVSVEGLKARLGRFVKEADGVESEEL
;
A
#
# COMPACT_ATOMS: atom_id res chain seq x y z
N MET A 1 2.00 -6.59 -35.34
CA MET A 1 1.07 -7.40 -34.51
C MET A 1 0.60 -6.50 -33.36
N SER A 2 -0.70 -6.49 -33.04
CA SER A 2 -1.19 -5.79 -31.83
C SER A 2 -0.85 -6.57 -30.58
N VAL A 3 -0.93 -5.94 -29.41
CA VAL A 3 -0.78 -6.59 -28.10
C VAL A 3 -1.78 -7.74 -27.95
N ILE A 4 -3.04 -7.55 -28.33
CA ILE A 4 -4.05 -8.63 -28.26
C ILE A 4 -3.71 -9.78 -29.21
N ASP A 5 -3.17 -9.49 -30.40
CA ASP A 5 -2.72 -10.54 -31.32
C ASP A 5 -1.54 -11.35 -30.74
N ILE A 6 -0.59 -10.73 -30.03
CA ILE A 6 0.52 -11.50 -29.43
C ILE A 6 -0.01 -12.39 -28.30
N ILE A 7 -1.01 -11.93 -27.54
CA ILE A 7 -1.66 -12.72 -26.48
C ILE A 7 -2.40 -13.92 -27.09
N ARG A 8 -3.15 -13.71 -28.19
CA ARG A 8 -3.88 -14.77 -28.91
C ARG A 8 -2.94 -15.86 -29.46
N GLN A 9 -1.77 -15.47 -29.93
CA GLN A 9 -0.78 -16.39 -30.52
C GLN A 9 0.17 -17.00 -29.48
N SER A 10 0.02 -16.64 -28.20
CA SER A 10 0.90 -17.09 -27.13
C SER A 10 0.60 -18.54 -26.74
N ASP A 11 1.60 -19.41 -26.89
CA ASP A 11 1.56 -20.83 -26.49
C ASP A 11 1.61 -21.05 -24.97
N ARG A 12 2.11 -20.06 -24.22
CA ARG A 12 2.33 -20.13 -22.77
C ARG A 12 1.27 -19.42 -21.91
N ALA A 13 0.27 -18.78 -22.53
CA ALA A 13 -0.72 -17.94 -21.86
C ALA A 13 -2.13 -18.20 -22.40
N THR A 14 -2.42 -19.45 -22.72
CA THR A 14 -3.67 -19.87 -23.35
C THR A 14 -4.88 -19.64 -22.45
N TYR A 15 -4.72 -19.76 -21.12
CA TYR A 15 -5.80 -19.47 -20.17
C TYR A 15 -6.14 -17.98 -20.12
N PHE A 16 -5.13 -17.11 -20.00
CA PHE A 16 -5.34 -15.66 -20.00
C PHE A 16 -6.01 -15.19 -21.30
N SER A 17 -5.54 -15.71 -22.44
CA SER A 17 -6.13 -15.44 -23.76
C SER A 17 -7.62 -15.79 -23.79
N LYS A 18 -8.01 -16.99 -23.33
CA LYS A 18 -9.43 -17.40 -23.26
C LYS A 18 -10.27 -16.50 -22.35
N LEU A 19 -9.72 -16.09 -21.19
CA LEU A 19 -10.41 -15.18 -20.27
C LEU A 19 -10.59 -13.79 -20.88
N LEU A 20 -9.58 -13.29 -21.59
CA LEU A 20 -9.66 -12.02 -22.30
C LEU A 20 -10.73 -12.07 -23.40
N GLU A 21 -10.80 -13.16 -24.18
CA GLU A 21 -11.82 -13.33 -25.22
C GLU A 21 -13.25 -13.37 -24.66
N SER A 22 -13.44 -13.88 -23.44
CA SER A 22 -14.76 -13.92 -22.80
C SER A 22 -15.15 -12.60 -22.13
N TYR A 23 -14.23 -11.64 -22.00
CA TYR A 23 -14.47 -10.35 -21.36
C TYR A 23 -14.50 -9.19 -22.36
N ASP A 24 -15.68 -8.99 -22.94
CA ASP A 24 -15.95 -8.07 -24.05
C ASP A 24 -15.48 -6.63 -23.82
N LYS A 25 -15.60 -6.12 -22.59
CA LYS A 25 -15.18 -4.75 -22.23
C LYS A 25 -13.68 -4.55 -22.50
N LEU A 26 -12.85 -5.43 -21.95
CA LEU A 26 -11.40 -5.31 -22.08
C LEU A 26 -10.91 -5.70 -23.47
N ARG A 27 -11.51 -6.74 -24.08
CA ARG A 27 -11.21 -7.15 -25.46
C ARG A 27 -11.38 -5.98 -26.42
N ARG A 28 -12.54 -5.30 -26.40
CA ARG A 28 -12.80 -4.13 -27.26
C ARG A 28 -11.84 -2.99 -26.99
N MET A 29 -11.50 -2.74 -25.72
CA MET A 29 -10.56 -1.69 -25.35
C MET A 29 -9.15 -1.92 -25.95
N LEU A 30 -8.67 -3.17 -25.97
CA LEU A 30 -7.38 -3.51 -26.55
C LEU A 30 -7.42 -3.61 -28.09
N GLU A 31 -8.56 -3.97 -28.69
CA GLU A 31 -8.74 -4.04 -30.14
C GLU A 31 -8.90 -2.67 -30.81
N ASP A 32 -9.42 -1.68 -30.08
CA ASP A 32 -9.71 -0.34 -30.58
C ASP A 32 -8.46 0.36 -31.14
N GLY A 33 -7.29 0.11 -30.57
CA GLY A 33 -6.01 0.59 -31.09
C GLY A 33 -5.80 2.11 -31.03
N SER A 34 -6.72 2.89 -30.45
CA SER A 34 -6.55 4.34 -30.25
C SER A 34 -5.56 4.70 -29.14
N ARG A 35 -5.27 3.73 -28.26
CA ARG A 35 -4.41 3.89 -27.08
C ARG A 35 -3.40 2.76 -27.02
N GLU A 36 -2.25 3.05 -26.41
CA GLU A 36 -1.24 2.04 -26.14
C GLU A 36 -1.48 1.39 -24.78
N PHE A 37 -1.20 0.09 -24.66
CA PHE A 37 -1.36 -0.65 -23.42
C PHE A 37 -0.18 -1.55 -23.12
N THR A 38 0.16 -1.65 -21.83
CA THR A 38 1.05 -2.66 -21.31
C THR A 38 0.22 -3.71 -20.57
N VAL A 39 0.28 -4.95 -21.03
CA VAL A 39 -0.48 -6.06 -20.45
C VAL A 39 0.48 -7.02 -19.75
N PHE A 40 0.25 -7.23 -18.47
CA PHE A 40 0.92 -8.25 -17.68
C PHE A 40 0.15 -9.56 -17.83
N VAL A 41 0.75 -10.55 -18.48
CA VAL A 41 0.07 -11.78 -18.90
C VAL A 41 0.58 -12.95 -18.07
N PRO A 42 -0.18 -13.49 -17.10
CA PRO A 42 0.24 -14.66 -16.36
C PRO A 42 0.40 -15.86 -17.29
N THR A 43 1.42 -16.66 -17.05
CA THR A 43 1.61 -17.93 -17.75
C THR A 43 0.56 -18.96 -17.33
N ASP A 44 0.40 -19.99 -18.15
CA ASP A 44 -0.46 -21.13 -17.81
C ASP A 44 0.06 -21.86 -16.56
N GLU A 45 1.38 -21.84 -16.28
CA GLU A 45 1.97 -22.26 -15.00
C GLU A 45 1.44 -21.41 -13.83
N ALA A 46 1.41 -20.09 -13.97
CA ALA A 46 0.96 -19.17 -12.92
C ALA A 46 -0.49 -19.44 -12.52
N PHE A 47 -1.36 -19.70 -13.50
CA PHE A 47 -2.76 -20.09 -13.23
C PHE A 47 -2.87 -21.45 -12.56
N ARG A 48 -2.06 -22.44 -12.97
CA ARG A 48 -2.04 -23.78 -12.33
C ARG A 48 -1.57 -23.73 -10.88
N ALA A 49 -0.66 -22.81 -10.57
CA ALA A 49 -0.17 -22.60 -9.21
C ALA A 49 -1.14 -21.80 -8.32
N LEU A 50 -2.19 -21.19 -8.90
CA LEU A 50 -3.15 -20.38 -8.16
C LEU A 50 -4.20 -21.27 -7.47
N GLU A 51 -4.00 -21.53 -6.18
CA GLU A 51 -4.97 -22.26 -5.37
C GLU A 51 -6.25 -21.43 -5.11
N GLY A 52 -7.41 -22.09 -5.09
CA GLY A 52 -8.69 -21.46 -4.70
C GLY A 52 -9.37 -20.60 -5.76
N PHE A 53 -8.76 -20.37 -6.93
CA PHE A 53 -9.30 -19.54 -8.01
C PHE A 53 -10.65 -20.03 -8.56
N GLU A 54 -10.86 -21.35 -8.62
CA GLU A 54 -12.11 -21.98 -9.09
C GLU A 54 -13.36 -21.56 -8.30
N ARG A 55 -13.18 -20.92 -7.13
CA ARG A 55 -14.28 -20.46 -6.25
C ARG A 55 -14.72 -19.03 -6.51
N SER A 56 -14.04 -18.28 -7.36
CA SER A 56 -14.38 -16.89 -7.64
C SER A 56 -15.44 -16.80 -8.75
N GLY A 57 -16.60 -16.23 -8.43
CA GLY A 57 -17.64 -15.96 -9.41
C GLY A 57 -17.19 -14.95 -10.48
N GLY A 58 -17.91 -14.88 -11.60
CA GLY A 58 -17.49 -14.12 -12.80
C GLY A 58 -17.21 -12.63 -12.63
N ALA A 59 -17.71 -11.97 -11.58
CA ALA A 59 -17.41 -10.56 -11.31
C ALA A 59 -15.94 -10.31 -10.94
N LEU A 60 -15.31 -11.22 -10.18
CA LEU A 60 -13.90 -11.08 -9.82
C LEU A 60 -12.98 -11.26 -11.03
N LEU A 61 -13.37 -12.09 -12.00
CA LEU A 61 -12.59 -12.33 -13.21
C LEU A 61 -12.41 -11.05 -14.04
N GLY A 62 -13.46 -10.22 -14.17
CA GLY A 62 -13.38 -8.94 -14.86
C GLY A 62 -12.41 -7.97 -14.18
N GLU A 63 -12.53 -7.82 -12.86
CA GLU A 63 -11.62 -6.96 -12.08
C GLU A 63 -10.17 -7.45 -12.19
N MET A 64 -9.95 -8.77 -12.13
CA MET A 64 -8.62 -9.37 -12.32
C MET A 64 -8.06 -9.04 -13.69
N LEU A 65 -8.82 -9.22 -14.77
CA LEU A 65 -8.36 -8.91 -16.12
C LEU A 65 -7.98 -7.42 -16.27
N GLU A 66 -8.80 -6.51 -15.74
CA GLU A 66 -8.50 -5.07 -15.73
C GLU A 66 -7.27 -4.74 -14.89
N TYR A 67 -7.04 -5.45 -13.78
CA TYR A 67 -5.87 -5.26 -12.93
C TYR A 67 -4.55 -5.66 -13.60
N HIS A 68 -4.60 -6.48 -14.66
CA HIS A 68 -3.43 -6.85 -15.46
C HIS A 68 -3.08 -5.85 -16.57
N VAL A 69 -3.89 -4.81 -16.78
CA VAL A 69 -3.71 -3.87 -17.89
C VAL A 69 -3.39 -2.48 -17.39
N VAL A 70 -2.31 -1.90 -17.90
CA VAL A 70 -1.86 -0.53 -17.65
C VAL A 70 -1.88 0.24 -18.96
N GLU A 71 -2.32 1.49 -18.91
CA GLU A 71 -2.30 2.38 -20.07
C GLU A 71 -0.88 2.93 -20.33
N GLY A 72 -0.51 3.02 -21.60
CA GLY A 72 0.81 3.43 -22.08
C GLY A 72 1.76 2.27 -22.40
N ARG A 73 2.81 2.59 -23.16
CA ARG A 73 3.90 1.68 -23.51
C ARG A 73 4.99 1.73 -22.44
N HIS A 74 5.06 0.69 -21.61
CA HIS A 74 6.09 0.56 -20.58
C HIS A 74 7.01 -0.60 -20.94
N THR A 75 8.25 -0.31 -21.34
CA THR A 75 9.25 -1.35 -21.61
C THR A 75 9.75 -1.97 -20.30
N ALA A 76 10.39 -3.14 -20.36
CA ALA A 76 10.96 -3.76 -19.16
C ALA A 76 11.95 -2.83 -18.42
N ASP A 77 12.68 -2.00 -19.16
CA ASP A 77 13.55 -0.98 -18.59
C ASP A 77 12.78 0.25 -18.09
N GLY A 78 11.74 0.69 -18.80
CA GLY A 78 10.86 1.78 -18.33
C GLY A 78 10.09 1.44 -17.05
N LEU A 79 9.82 0.16 -16.82
CA LEU A 79 9.23 -0.33 -15.57
C LEU A 79 10.20 -0.20 -14.38
N ARG A 80 11.52 -0.22 -14.63
CA ARG A 80 12.50 -0.02 -13.56
C ARG A 80 12.41 1.40 -13.05
N GLY A 81 12.08 1.56 -11.77
CA GLY A 81 11.95 2.88 -11.14
C GLY A 81 10.57 3.53 -11.34
N ALA A 82 9.62 2.89 -12.02
CA ALA A 82 8.24 3.39 -12.15
C ALA A 82 7.54 3.55 -10.79
N GLY A 83 7.99 2.79 -9.78
CA GLY A 83 7.44 2.79 -8.42
C GLY A 83 6.05 2.14 -8.39
N THR A 84 5.04 2.86 -8.86
CA THR A 84 3.68 2.33 -9.03
C THR A 84 3.05 2.76 -10.35
N LEU A 85 2.20 1.91 -10.93
CA LEU A 85 1.50 2.15 -12.19
C LEU A 85 -0.01 2.05 -12.00
N ALA A 86 -0.78 2.94 -12.62
CA ALA A 86 -2.25 2.86 -12.59
C ALA A 86 -2.73 1.84 -13.63
N THR A 87 -3.52 0.88 -13.18
CA THR A 87 -4.19 -0.08 -14.08
C THR A 87 -5.43 0.54 -14.68
N VAL A 88 -6.17 -0.21 -15.50
CA VAL A 88 -7.48 0.20 -15.99
C VAL A 88 -8.63 -0.19 -15.04
N LEU A 89 -8.33 -0.93 -13.96
CA LEU A 89 -9.31 -1.27 -12.92
C LEU A 89 -9.60 -0.03 -12.07
N GLU A 90 -10.85 0.40 -12.04
CA GLU A 90 -11.33 1.50 -11.18
C GLU A 90 -11.91 0.95 -9.87
N GLU A 91 -11.55 1.57 -8.75
CA GLU A 91 -11.96 1.14 -7.41
C GLU A 91 -12.82 2.21 -6.74
N TYR A 92 -14.06 1.84 -6.40
CA TYR A 92 -14.99 2.74 -5.72
C TYR A 92 -14.44 3.21 -4.37
N ASP A 93 -13.91 2.28 -3.57
CA ASP A 93 -13.35 2.57 -2.23
C ASP A 93 -11.99 3.31 -2.29
N LEU A 94 -11.42 3.50 -3.48
CA LEU A 94 -10.26 4.35 -3.74
C LEU A 94 -10.67 5.75 -4.24
N GLY A 95 -11.96 6.09 -4.15
CA GLY A 95 -12.52 7.37 -4.58
C GLY A 95 -12.75 7.41 -6.08
N GLY A 96 -13.05 6.26 -6.69
CA GLY A 96 -13.20 6.10 -8.14
C GLY A 96 -11.88 6.17 -8.92
N ARG A 97 -10.73 6.12 -8.22
CA ARG A 97 -9.42 6.13 -8.87
C ARG A 97 -9.05 4.73 -9.34
N ARG A 98 -8.11 4.68 -10.29
CA ARG A 98 -7.53 3.44 -10.81
C ARG A 98 -6.65 2.78 -9.75
N GLN A 99 -6.81 1.46 -9.59
CA GLN A 99 -5.97 0.65 -8.72
C GLN A 99 -4.51 0.66 -9.22
N ARG A 100 -3.55 0.50 -8.30
CA ARG A 100 -2.13 0.63 -8.60
C ARG A 100 -1.43 -0.71 -8.54
N LEU A 101 -0.54 -0.97 -9.49
CA LEU A 101 0.48 -2.01 -9.38
C LEU A 101 1.72 -1.42 -8.72
N ARG A 102 2.33 -2.18 -7.82
CA ARG A 102 3.68 -1.90 -7.32
C ARG A 102 4.70 -2.54 -8.24
N ILE A 103 5.69 -1.76 -8.68
CA ILE A 103 6.80 -2.24 -9.49
C ILE A 103 8.08 -2.22 -8.66
N GLY A 104 8.74 -3.36 -8.57
CA GLY A 104 10.00 -3.56 -7.84
C GLY A 104 11.05 -4.25 -8.70
N VAL A 105 12.29 -4.26 -8.22
CA VAL A 105 13.38 -5.05 -8.82
C VAL A 105 13.93 -5.94 -7.73
N GLY A 106 13.69 -7.24 -7.86
CA GLY A 106 14.23 -8.27 -6.99
C GLY A 106 15.49 -8.92 -7.59
N LEU A 107 16.01 -9.92 -6.88
CA LEU A 107 17.21 -10.66 -7.32
C LEU A 107 17.02 -11.33 -8.69
N LEU A 108 15.80 -11.81 -8.96
CA LEU A 108 15.46 -12.55 -10.17
C LEU A 108 14.89 -11.68 -11.29
N GLY A 109 14.88 -10.36 -11.13
CA GLY A 109 14.41 -9.41 -12.14
C GLY A 109 13.26 -8.53 -11.66
N LEU A 110 12.41 -8.14 -12.61
CA LEU A 110 11.32 -7.20 -12.35
C LEU A 110 10.17 -7.89 -11.61
N GLU A 111 9.69 -7.25 -10.54
CA GLU A 111 8.60 -7.73 -9.69
C GLU A 111 7.38 -6.81 -9.80
N VAL A 112 6.20 -7.41 -9.75
CA VAL A 112 4.89 -6.77 -9.74
C VAL A 112 4.14 -7.22 -8.48
N ASN A 113 3.66 -6.26 -7.69
CA ASN A 113 2.92 -6.47 -6.43
C ASN A 113 3.64 -7.33 -5.37
N LEU A 114 4.98 -7.35 -5.37
CA LEU A 114 5.84 -8.15 -4.47
C LEU A 114 5.81 -9.68 -4.68
N TYR A 115 4.93 -10.22 -5.53
CA TYR A 115 4.79 -11.66 -5.73
C TYR A 115 4.85 -12.12 -7.19
N GLY A 116 4.43 -11.30 -8.16
CA GLY A 116 4.54 -11.64 -9.56
C GLY A 116 5.90 -11.24 -10.10
N ARG A 117 6.59 -12.10 -10.84
CA ARG A 117 7.83 -11.75 -11.54
C ARG A 117 7.64 -11.79 -13.03
N VAL A 118 8.25 -10.82 -13.72
CA VAL A 118 8.33 -10.86 -15.17
C VAL A 118 9.29 -11.96 -15.60
N VAL A 119 8.78 -12.90 -16.39
CA VAL A 119 9.50 -14.08 -16.88
C VAL A 119 9.60 -14.10 -18.39
N GLY A 120 10.72 -14.64 -18.89
CA GLY A 120 10.99 -14.70 -20.32
C GLY A 120 11.14 -13.33 -20.98
N GLN A 121 11.18 -13.34 -22.32
CA GLN A 121 11.32 -12.11 -23.09
C GLN A 121 9.98 -11.38 -23.22
N SER A 122 9.97 -10.10 -22.88
CA SER A 122 8.82 -9.22 -23.15
C SER A 122 8.57 -9.09 -24.65
N LYS A 123 7.32 -8.93 -25.06
CA LYS A 123 6.93 -8.81 -26.47
C LYS A 123 6.43 -7.42 -26.75
N GLU A 124 6.92 -6.84 -27.84
CA GLU A 124 6.51 -5.52 -28.30
C GLU A 124 5.45 -5.66 -29.39
N GLY A 125 4.32 -4.99 -29.18
CA GLY A 125 3.25 -4.80 -30.15
C GLY A 125 3.26 -3.39 -30.74
N ARG A 126 2.53 -3.21 -31.83
CA ARG A 126 2.35 -1.89 -32.46
C ARG A 126 1.65 -0.88 -31.54
N ASP A 127 0.86 -1.37 -30.60
CA ASP A 127 -0.01 -0.63 -29.66
C ASP A 127 0.36 -0.95 -28.19
N GLY A 128 1.61 -1.36 -27.93
CA GLY A 128 2.17 -1.41 -26.58
C GLY A 128 3.02 -2.65 -26.28
N MET A 129 2.94 -3.16 -25.05
CA MET A 129 3.85 -4.19 -24.53
C MET A 129 3.11 -5.35 -23.87
N VAL A 130 3.71 -6.55 -23.95
CA VAL A 130 3.32 -7.73 -23.17
C VAL A 130 4.49 -8.18 -22.29
N HIS A 131 4.22 -8.29 -20.99
CA HIS A 131 5.14 -8.88 -20.01
C HIS A 131 4.53 -10.16 -19.45
N TYR A 132 5.19 -11.29 -19.61
CA TYR A 132 4.70 -12.54 -19.03
C TYR A 132 5.01 -12.59 -17.53
N LEU A 133 4.07 -13.06 -16.72
CA LEU A 133 4.23 -13.20 -15.27
C LEU A 133 4.19 -14.66 -14.82
N ASP A 134 4.99 -15.00 -13.81
CA ASP A 134 4.87 -16.28 -13.08
C ASP A 134 3.83 -16.24 -11.94
N GLY A 135 3.09 -15.14 -11.80
CA GLY A 135 1.99 -14.98 -10.85
C GLY A 135 0.76 -14.33 -11.50
N VAL A 136 -0.41 -14.66 -10.98
CA VAL A 136 -1.68 -14.03 -11.38
C VAL A 136 -1.93 -12.83 -10.48
N LEU A 137 -2.08 -11.65 -11.06
CA LEU A 137 -2.39 -10.43 -10.31
C LEU A 137 -3.85 -10.46 -9.84
N VAL A 138 -4.03 -10.44 -8.52
CA VAL A 138 -5.35 -10.39 -7.88
C VAL A 138 -5.55 -8.98 -7.31
N PRO A 139 -6.70 -8.31 -7.57
CA PRO A 139 -7.04 -7.05 -6.94
C PRO A 139 -6.84 -7.14 -5.42
N PRO A 140 -6.16 -6.17 -4.80
CA PRO A 140 -5.77 -6.28 -3.42
C PRO A 140 -6.98 -6.20 -2.50
N PRO A 141 -6.97 -6.84 -1.31
CA PRO A 141 -7.97 -6.59 -0.29
C PRO A 141 -7.80 -5.19 0.33
N ARG A 142 -8.69 -4.84 1.25
CA ARG A 142 -8.62 -3.59 2.03
C ARG A 142 -7.40 -3.54 2.96
N CYS A 143 -6.95 -2.35 3.35
CA CYS A 143 -5.79 -2.15 4.23
C CYS A 143 -5.84 -2.96 5.53
N ALA A 144 -6.98 -2.99 6.21
CA ALA A 144 -7.13 -3.75 7.46
C ALA A 144 -6.94 -5.27 7.22
N THR A 145 -7.56 -5.81 6.17
CA THR A 145 -7.43 -7.22 5.78
C THR A 145 -6.00 -7.56 5.34
N LEU A 146 -5.31 -6.65 4.64
CA LEU A 146 -3.88 -6.82 4.30
C LEU A 146 -3.01 -6.93 5.56
N ALA A 147 -3.26 -6.11 6.57
CA ALA A 147 -2.51 -6.16 7.83
C ALA A 147 -2.75 -7.50 8.57
N GLU A 148 -3.98 -8.01 8.55
CA GLU A 148 -4.33 -9.32 9.12
C GLU A 148 -3.69 -10.50 8.37
N ALA A 149 -3.54 -10.38 7.04
CA ALA A 149 -2.95 -11.41 6.20
C ALA A 149 -1.42 -11.59 6.40
N LEU A 150 -0.77 -10.70 7.16
CA LEU A 150 0.67 -10.75 7.45
C LEU A 150 0.95 -10.92 8.96
N PRO A 151 0.41 -11.97 9.63
CA PRO A 151 0.44 -12.08 11.08
C PRO A 151 1.84 -12.25 11.68
N GLY A 152 2.81 -12.73 10.89
CA GLY A 152 4.21 -12.86 11.32
C GLY A 152 5.03 -11.58 11.23
N ARG A 153 4.44 -10.48 10.76
CA ARG A 153 5.10 -9.17 10.64
C ARG A 153 4.26 -8.04 11.25
N LEU A 154 2.93 -8.14 11.16
CA LEU A 154 1.99 -7.09 11.56
C LEU A 154 1.01 -7.58 12.64
N GLY A 155 1.33 -8.66 13.37
CA GLY A 155 0.42 -9.32 14.30
C GLY A 155 -0.03 -8.42 15.45
N THR A 156 0.86 -7.59 15.98
CA THR A 156 0.57 -6.63 17.05
C THR A 156 -0.31 -5.49 16.53
N PHE A 157 -0.05 -5.00 15.33
CA PHE A 157 -0.81 -3.91 14.74
C PHE A 157 -2.21 -4.34 14.27
N SER A 158 -2.36 -5.53 13.68
CA SER A 158 -3.68 -6.08 13.33
C SER A 158 -4.54 -6.31 14.57
N ARG A 159 -3.95 -6.79 15.67
CA ARG A 159 -4.64 -6.87 16.98
C ARG A 159 -5.02 -5.49 17.52
N ALA A 160 -4.19 -4.47 17.31
CA ALA A 160 -4.51 -3.10 17.70
C ALA A 160 -5.72 -2.57 16.90
N LEU A 161 -5.72 -2.76 15.58
CA LEU A 161 -6.86 -2.41 14.71
C LEU A 161 -8.15 -3.07 15.21
N GLY A 162 -8.14 -4.39 15.39
CA GLY A 162 -9.31 -5.13 15.87
C GLY A 162 -9.82 -4.68 17.25
N ARG A 163 -8.92 -4.34 18.19
CA ARG A 163 -9.30 -3.90 19.54
C ARG A 163 -9.86 -2.47 19.57
N THR A 164 -9.43 -1.61 18.67
CA THR A 164 -9.87 -0.21 18.64
C THR A 164 -11.22 -0.03 17.97
N GLU A 165 -11.69 -1.06 17.25
CA GLU A 165 -12.90 -1.04 16.42
C GLU A 165 -12.89 0.13 15.44
N LEU A 166 -11.70 0.51 14.95
CA LEU A 166 -11.57 1.59 13.97
C LEU A 166 -12.22 1.13 12.66
N GLY A 167 -13.36 1.72 12.33
CA GLY A 167 -14.12 1.43 11.12
C GLY A 167 -13.41 1.96 9.87
N MET A 168 -12.34 1.30 9.45
CA MET A 168 -11.49 1.70 8.31
C MET A 168 -12.29 1.91 7.02
N GLU A 169 -13.34 1.13 6.79
CA GLU A 169 -14.25 1.31 5.65
C GLU A 169 -15.02 2.64 5.72
N GLY A 170 -15.42 3.09 6.91
CA GLY A 170 -16.04 4.39 7.10
C GLY A 170 -15.05 5.53 6.83
N GLU A 171 -13.79 5.37 7.27
CA GLU A 171 -12.73 6.35 7.03
C GLU A 171 -12.37 6.46 5.55
N SER A 172 -12.24 5.33 4.85
CA SER A 172 -11.95 5.33 3.41
C SER A 172 -13.08 5.97 2.61
N ARG A 173 -14.34 5.73 2.97
CA ARG A 173 -15.49 6.35 2.30
C ARG A 173 -15.58 7.85 2.54
N ARG A 174 -15.23 8.33 3.74
CA ARG A 174 -15.21 9.77 4.06
C ARG A 174 -14.06 10.49 3.37
N GLY A 175 -12.86 9.93 3.41
CA GLY A 175 -11.65 10.53 2.84
C GLY A 175 -11.39 10.15 1.37
N GLY A 176 -12.28 9.40 0.74
CA GLY A 176 -12.10 8.77 -0.58
C GLY A 176 -11.07 7.63 -0.62
N SER A 177 -10.14 7.55 0.34
CA SER A 177 -9.18 6.46 0.53
C SER A 177 -8.39 6.67 1.82
N VAL A 178 -7.59 5.69 2.21
CA VAL A 178 -6.70 5.78 3.37
C VAL A 178 -5.25 5.40 3.05
N THR A 179 -4.34 5.87 3.90
CA THR A 179 -2.99 5.33 3.99
C THR A 179 -2.79 4.75 5.38
N LEU A 180 -2.40 3.48 5.43
CA LEU A 180 -2.12 2.76 6.66
C LEU A 180 -0.61 2.62 6.85
N PHE A 181 -0.05 3.35 7.82
CA PHE A 181 1.33 3.19 8.26
C PHE A 181 1.39 2.12 9.34
N ALA A 182 1.73 0.88 8.99
CA ALA A 182 1.67 -0.27 9.88
C ALA A 182 3.05 -0.59 10.48
N PRO A 183 3.29 -0.37 11.79
CA PRO A 183 4.53 -0.78 12.42
C PRO A 183 4.67 -2.30 12.44
N SER A 184 5.86 -2.82 12.14
CA SER A 184 6.16 -4.24 12.28
C SER A 184 6.14 -4.69 13.75
N ASP A 185 6.04 -5.98 13.99
CA ASP A 185 6.09 -6.54 15.35
C ASP A 185 7.40 -6.13 16.07
N GLU A 186 8.53 -6.14 15.35
CA GLU A 186 9.82 -5.66 15.86
C GLU A 186 9.77 -4.17 16.19
N ALA A 187 9.13 -3.34 15.36
CA ALA A 187 8.95 -1.91 15.62
C ALA A 187 8.26 -1.64 16.96
N TRP A 188 7.25 -2.45 17.32
CA TRP A 188 6.58 -2.36 18.62
C TRP A 188 7.53 -2.70 19.78
N GLU A 189 8.38 -3.72 19.61
CA GLU A 189 9.33 -4.16 20.63
C GLU A 189 10.47 -3.16 20.84
N GLU A 190 10.92 -2.53 19.76
CA GLU A 190 12.04 -1.59 19.76
C GLU A 190 11.62 -0.19 20.20
N THR A 191 10.40 0.23 19.86
CA THR A 191 9.92 1.59 20.17
C THR A 191 9.31 1.70 21.57
N LEU A 192 8.57 0.68 22.03
CA LEU A 192 7.78 0.75 23.27
C LEU A 192 8.30 -0.17 24.37
N SER A 193 8.21 0.28 25.62
CA SER A 193 8.57 -0.57 26.76
C SER A 193 7.59 -1.73 26.89
N GLY A 194 8.00 -2.82 27.55
CA GLY A 194 7.10 -3.96 27.82
C GLY A 194 5.87 -3.54 28.62
N GLU A 195 6.02 -2.58 29.54
CA GLU A 195 4.91 -1.98 30.30
C GLU A 195 4.03 -1.09 29.44
N GLY A 196 4.62 -0.28 28.56
CA GLY A 196 3.88 0.54 27.60
C GLY A 196 2.99 -0.30 26.69
N ARG A 197 3.54 -1.41 26.15
CA ARG A 197 2.76 -2.39 25.36
C ARG A 197 1.62 -2.99 26.18
N ARG A 198 1.89 -3.50 27.40
CA ARG A 198 0.84 -4.06 28.27
C ARG A 198 -0.24 -3.04 28.63
N PHE A 199 0.14 -1.79 28.88
CA PHE A 199 -0.78 -0.70 29.16
C PHE A 199 -1.73 -0.46 27.98
N LEU A 200 -1.21 -0.30 26.76
CA LEU A 200 -2.02 -0.05 25.57
C LEU A 200 -3.07 -1.14 25.32
N PHE A 201 -2.73 -2.41 25.58
CA PHE A 201 -3.66 -3.55 25.47
C PHE A 201 -4.41 -3.87 26.77
N SER A 202 -4.36 -3.01 27.78
CA SER A 202 -5.17 -3.12 28.98
C SER A 202 -6.54 -2.44 28.78
N ARG A 203 -7.47 -2.62 29.73
CA ARG A 203 -8.75 -1.92 29.71
C ARG A 203 -8.55 -0.40 29.83
N GLU A 204 -7.64 0.03 30.70
CA GLU A 204 -7.32 1.45 30.94
C GLU A 204 -6.69 2.09 29.69
N GLY A 205 -5.74 1.42 29.04
CA GLY A 205 -5.01 1.99 27.91
C GLY A 205 -5.73 1.91 26.57
N THR A 206 -6.95 1.37 26.50
CA THR A 206 -7.66 1.19 25.22
C THR A 206 -7.94 2.53 24.52
N ALA A 207 -8.22 3.60 25.26
CA ALA A 207 -8.37 4.94 24.68
C ALA A 207 -7.06 5.46 24.06
N TRP A 208 -5.92 5.22 24.72
CA TRP A 208 -4.59 5.54 24.20
C TRP A 208 -4.21 4.69 22.98
N LEU A 209 -4.57 3.41 22.99
CA LEU A 209 -4.39 2.54 21.83
C LEU A 209 -5.21 3.04 20.63
N ARG A 210 -6.46 3.48 20.85
CA ARG A 210 -7.29 4.08 19.80
C ARG A 210 -6.66 5.35 19.23
N ALA A 211 -6.18 6.25 20.08
CA ALA A 211 -5.44 7.43 19.62
C ALA A 211 -4.19 7.05 18.82
N LEU A 212 -3.40 6.10 19.32
CA LEU A 212 -2.20 5.63 18.65
C LEU A 212 -2.49 5.04 17.26
N VAL A 213 -3.49 4.16 17.15
CA VAL A 213 -3.89 3.59 15.86
C VAL A 213 -4.36 4.69 14.90
N ARG A 214 -5.17 5.65 15.35
CA ARG A 214 -5.60 6.78 14.52
C ARG A 214 -4.45 7.67 14.06
N TYR A 215 -3.38 7.79 14.85
CA TYR A 215 -2.16 8.51 14.43
C TYR A 215 -1.46 7.84 13.24
N HIS A 216 -1.59 6.51 13.11
CA HIS A 216 -1.00 5.72 12.03
C HIS A 216 -1.85 5.66 10.75
N VAL A 217 -3.05 6.25 10.76
CA VAL A 217 -3.95 6.28 9.61
C VAL A 217 -4.04 7.70 9.09
N VAL A 218 -3.80 7.86 7.79
CA VAL A 218 -3.83 9.13 7.07
C VAL A 218 -4.94 9.13 6.03
N GLU A 219 -5.59 10.28 5.87
CA GLU A 219 -6.59 10.48 4.84
C GLU A 219 -5.93 10.55 3.46
N GLY A 220 -6.52 9.85 2.48
CA GLY A 220 -5.98 9.78 1.13
C GLY A 220 -4.96 8.65 0.93
N ALA A 221 -4.84 8.20 -0.31
CA ALA A 221 -3.83 7.23 -0.73
C ALA A 221 -2.51 7.95 -1.07
N VAL A 222 -1.48 7.67 -0.28
CA VAL A 222 -0.20 8.36 -0.25
C VAL A 222 0.90 7.39 -0.69
N TYR A 223 1.13 7.28 -2.00
CA TYR A 223 2.21 6.48 -2.58
C TYR A 223 3.55 7.24 -2.54
N MET A 224 4.65 6.54 -2.31
CA MET A 224 6.02 7.08 -2.14
C MET A 224 6.78 7.27 -3.45
N GLY A 225 6.27 6.69 -4.55
CA GLY A 225 6.69 7.02 -5.93
C GLY A 225 5.94 8.23 -6.48
N GLY A 226 6.55 8.99 -7.40
CA GLY A 226 5.92 10.09 -8.13
C GLY A 226 5.68 11.40 -7.37
N GLY A 227 6.18 11.55 -6.14
CA GLY A 227 6.16 12.83 -5.42
C GLY A 227 7.15 13.83 -6.01
N ALA A 228 6.86 15.14 -5.86
CA ALA A 228 7.80 16.19 -6.24
C ALA A 228 9.11 16.03 -5.45
N ARG A 229 10.21 15.84 -6.18
CA ARG A 229 11.56 15.74 -5.63
C ARG A 229 12.37 16.95 -6.10
N GLY A 230 13.23 17.46 -5.24
CA GLY A 230 14.27 18.40 -5.62
C GLY A 230 15.31 17.74 -6.52
N GLU A 231 16.17 18.56 -7.12
CA GLU A 231 17.29 18.11 -7.95
C GLU A 231 18.29 17.22 -7.17
N ASP A 232 18.30 17.33 -5.84
CA ASP A 232 19.07 16.49 -4.92
C ASP A 232 18.41 15.12 -4.64
N GLY A 233 17.26 14.83 -5.27
CA GLY A 233 16.49 13.62 -5.07
C GLY A 233 15.68 13.59 -3.79
N ARG A 234 15.66 14.68 -3.00
CA ARG A 234 14.89 14.75 -1.75
C ARG A 234 13.50 15.28 -1.98
N GLY A 235 12.53 14.69 -1.28
CA GLY A 235 11.15 15.15 -1.26
C GLY A 235 10.62 15.14 0.16
N SER A 236 9.80 16.13 0.50
CA SER A 236 9.05 16.15 1.75
C SER A 236 7.64 16.61 1.47
N ARG A 237 6.67 15.99 2.14
CA ARG A 237 5.28 16.43 2.16
C ARG A 237 4.67 16.20 3.53
N GLU A 238 3.72 17.04 3.89
CA GLU A 238 2.90 16.84 5.08
C GLU A 238 1.54 16.27 4.67
N VAL A 239 1.06 15.29 5.44
CA VAL A 239 -0.27 14.68 5.29
C VAL A 239 -1.00 14.74 6.64
N ARG A 240 -2.33 14.62 6.63
CA ARG A 240 -3.13 14.65 7.87
C ARG A 240 -3.54 13.26 8.31
N ASN A 241 -3.29 12.93 9.57
CA ASN A 241 -3.81 11.71 10.16
C ASN A 241 -5.28 11.86 10.62
N LEU A 242 -5.91 10.77 11.06
CA LEU A 242 -7.29 10.76 11.57
C LEU A 242 -7.49 11.52 12.90
N LEU A 243 -6.42 12.11 13.45
CA LEU A 243 -6.47 13.01 14.60
C LEU A 243 -6.33 14.47 14.18
N GLY A 244 -6.21 14.77 12.88
CA GLY A 244 -6.02 16.12 12.34
C GLY A 244 -4.57 16.64 12.39
N ASP A 245 -3.68 15.87 13.01
CA ASP A 245 -2.26 16.17 13.12
C ASP A 245 -1.54 16.01 11.79
N LYS A 246 -0.48 16.80 11.60
CA LYS A 246 0.41 16.69 10.46
C LYS A 246 1.42 15.58 10.68
N VAL A 247 1.59 14.73 9.67
CA VAL A 247 2.61 13.68 9.58
C VAL A 247 3.53 14.02 8.41
N SER A 248 4.84 14.10 8.66
CA SER A 248 5.86 14.34 7.65
C SER A 248 6.18 13.04 6.91
N VAL A 249 6.17 13.08 5.59
CA VAL A 249 6.64 12.00 4.72
C VAL A 249 7.84 12.50 3.94
N GLU A 250 9.00 11.92 4.20
CA GLU A 250 10.29 12.31 3.63
C GLU A 250 10.84 11.19 2.77
N VAL A 251 11.39 11.55 1.61
CA VAL A 251 12.08 10.66 0.71
C VAL A 251 13.46 11.23 0.44
N ASP A 252 14.49 10.38 0.57
CA ASP A 252 15.89 10.74 0.32
C ASP A 252 16.51 9.73 -0.65
N GLY A 253 16.90 10.20 -1.84
CA GLY A 253 17.54 9.39 -2.88
C GLY A 253 16.65 9.12 -4.11
N PRO A 254 17.09 8.23 -5.03
CA PRO A 254 16.47 8.06 -6.34
C PRO A 254 15.06 7.47 -6.29
N GLU A 255 14.30 7.63 -7.36
CA GLU A 255 12.94 7.07 -7.45
C GLU A 255 12.96 5.54 -7.38
N GLY A 256 12.00 4.96 -6.64
CA GLY A 256 11.94 3.52 -6.39
C GLY A 256 13.02 2.93 -5.45
N ALA A 257 14.12 3.63 -5.20
CA ALA A 257 15.27 3.12 -4.43
C ALA A 257 15.71 4.01 -3.25
N GLY A 258 15.20 5.24 -3.12
CA GLY A 258 15.49 6.13 -1.99
C GLY A 258 14.94 5.63 -0.65
N VAL A 259 15.51 6.11 0.45
CA VAL A 259 15.05 5.86 1.81
C VAL A 259 13.80 6.71 2.07
N VAL A 260 12.75 6.10 2.62
CA VAL A 260 11.53 6.81 2.98
C VAL A 260 11.39 6.82 4.50
N ARG A 261 11.01 7.98 5.04
CA ARG A 261 10.71 8.15 6.47
C ARG A 261 9.35 8.81 6.66
N VAL A 262 8.67 8.43 7.75
CA VAL A 262 7.39 8.99 8.18
C VAL A 262 7.57 9.46 9.61
N ASP A 263 7.46 10.77 9.87
CA ASP A 263 7.86 11.39 11.16
C ASP A 263 9.25 10.92 11.64
N GLY A 264 10.20 10.78 10.71
CA GLY A 264 11.55 10.29 10.97
C GLY A 264 11.68 8.77 11.15
N VAL A 265 10.59 8.01 11.16
CA VAL A 265 10.58 6.53 11.23
C VAL A 265 10.78 5.93 9.84
N ALA A 266 11.72 5.00 9.70
CA ALA A 266 11.98 4.34 8.42
C ALA A 266 10.82 3.45 7.95
N VAL A 267 10.57 3.47 6.65
CA VAL A 267 9.62 2.58 5.96
C VAL A 267 10.38 1.38 5.40
N SER A 268 10.09 0.16 5.87
CA SER A 268 10.73 -1.07 5.37
C SER A 268 10.03 -1.69 4.17
N VAL A 269 8.70 -1.58 4.10
CA VAL A 269 7.93 -1.99 2.91
C VAL A 269 7.02 -0.85 2.51
N ARG A 270 7.20 -0.32 1.30
CA ARG A 270 6.42 0.81 0.78
C ARG A 270 5.49 0.38 -0.33
N ASP A 271 4.44 1.17 -0.51
CA ASP A 271 3.53 1.14 -1.65
C ASP A 271 2.82 -0.20 -1.83
N VAL A 272 2.36 -0.83 -0.75
CA VAL A 272 1.53 -2.04 -0.84
C VAL A 272 0.11 -1.60 -1.21
N PRO A 273 -0.38 -1.88 -2.44
CA PRO A 273 -1.69 -1.42 -2.87
C PRO A 273 -2.80 -2.11 -2.08
N ALA A 274 -3.87 -1.37 -1.78
CA ALA A 274 -5.08 -1.88 -1.12
C ALA A 274 -6.33 -1.40 -1.88
N ARG A 275 -7.44 -2.14 -1.78
CA ARG A 275 -8.71 -1.75 -2.43
C ARG A 275 -9.16 -0.34 -2.03
N ASP A 276 -8.92 0.03 -0.78
CA ASP A 276 -9.33 1.30 -0.18
C ASP A 276 -8.17 2.27 0.07
N GLY A 277 -6.97 1.99 -0.45
CA GLY A 277 -5.81 2.80 -0.12
C GLY A 277 -4.44 2.20 -0.41
N VAL A 278 -3.51 2.47 0.50
CA VAL A 278 -2.14 1.96 0.46
C VAL A 278 -1.65 1.65 1.86
N LEU A 279 -0.91 0.55 2.01
CA LEU A 279 -0.24 0.15 3.24
C LEU A 279 1.27 0.35 3.10
N HIS A 280 1.90 0.90 4.14
CA HIS A 280 3.35 0.97 4.29
C HIS A 280 3.74 0.33 5.62
N VAL A 281 4.74 -0.56 5.62
CA VAL A 281 5.29 -1.16 6.82
C VAL A 281 6.42 -0.30 7.37
N LEU A 282 6.39 -0.02 8.67
CA LEU A 282 7.37 0.81 9.37
C LEU A 282 8.27 0.00 10.31
N ASP A 283 9.50 0.48 10.48
CA ASP A 283 10.49 -0.06 11.44
C ASP A 283 10.41 0.62 12.82
N GLY A 284 9.39 1.45 13.05
CA GLY A 284 9.12 2.11 14.32
C GLY A 284 7.64 2.40 14.50
N VAL A 285 7.22 2.60 15.74
CA VAL A 285 5.85 3.08 16.05
C VAL A 285 5.84 4.60 15.91
N LEU A 286 4.94 5.13 15.07
CA LEU A 286 4.72 6.57 14.97
C LEU A 286 4.15 7.08 16.30
N LEU A 287 4.77 8.13 16.83
CA LEU A 287 4.38 8.75 18.08
C LEU A 287 4.25 10.26 17.87
N PRO A 288 3.15 10.88 18.30
CA PRO A 288 3.05 12.33 18.33
C PRO A 288 4.26 12.94 19.04
N PRO A 289 4.71 14.14 18.65
CA PRO A 289 5.83 14.82 19.32
C PRO A 289 5.60 14.95 20.82
N ALA A 290 6.67 14.87 21.60
CA ALA A 290 6.56 15.06 23.05
C ALA A 290 6.19 16.51 23.35
N PRO A 291 5.41 16.79 24.41
CA PRO A 291 5.17 18.14 24.87
C PRO A 291 6.50 18.90 25.05
N GLY A 292 6.63 20.06 24.39
CA GLY A 292 7.83 20.90 24.46
C GLY A 292 9.03 20.45 23.61
N ALA A 293 8.89 19.42 22.77
CA ALA A 293 9.91 19.09 21.77
C ALA A 293 9.68 19.91 20.49
N GLU A 294 10.62 20.78 20.13
CA GLU A 294 10.64 21.42 18.81
C GLU A 294 10.81 20.35 17.72
N THR A 295 10.04 20.49 16.63
CA THR A 295 10.08 19.62 15.46
C THR A 295 11.42 19.78 14.75
N GLY A 296 12.37 18.86 14.96
CA GLY A 296 13.58 18.84 14.14
C GLY A 296 14.87 18.24 14.69
N VAL A 297 14.87 17.23 15.58
CA VAL A 297 16.08 16.43 15.83
C VAL A 297 15.71 14.99 16.24
N ALA A 298 16.01 14.00 15.39
CA ALA A 298 15.94 12.58 15.73
C ALA A 298 17.26 11.89 15.33
N GLY A 299 18.25 11.94 16.23
CA GLY A 299 19.58 11.37 16.00
C GLY A 299 20.28 10.82 17.24
N GLY A 300 19.53 10.42 18.27
CA GLY A 300 20.07 9.76 19.46
C GLY A 300 19.16 8.64 19.90
N ARG A 301 19.73 7.50 20.32
CA ARG A 301 19.01 6.34 20.89
C ARG A 301 18.14 6.81 22.06
N ARG A 302 16.90 7.19 21.78
CA ARG A 302 15.87 7.37 22.80
C ARG A 302 15.54 5.98 23.33
N GLY A 303 15.58 5.83 24.65
CA GLY A 303 15.11 4.60 25.30
C GLY A 303 13.66 4.30 24.90
N ARG A 304 13.26 3.03 25.00
CA ARG A 304 11.89 2.58 24.78
C ARG A 304 10.89 3.45 25.55
N VAL A 305 9.79 3.84 24.91
CA VAL A 305 8.80 4.76 25.50
C VAL A 305 8.00 4.06 26.60
N SER A 306 7.95 4.69 27.79
CA SER A 306 7.21 4.20 28.95
C SER A 306 5.70 4.50 28.86
N VAL A 307 4.94 4.03 29.86
CA VAL A 307 3.50 4.33 29.99
C VAL A 307 3.27 5.84 30.10
N GLU A 308 4.07 6.52 30.92
CA GLU A 308 4.00 7.97 31.14
C GLU A 308 4.33 8.73 29.86
N GLY A 309 5.34 8.26 29.10
CA GLY A 309 5.70 8.82 27.81
C GLY A 309 4.58 8.70 26.78
N LEU A 310 3.87 7.56 26.75
CA LEU A 310 2.68 7.37 25.92
C LEU A 310 1.53 8.30 26.37
N LYS A 311 1.24 8.37 27.67
CA LYS A 311 0.20 9.23 28.23
C LYS A 311 0.45 10.71 27.92
N ALA A 312 1.70 11.16 28.02
CA ALA A 312 2.07 12.54 27.73
C ALA A 312 1.88 12.92 26.25
N ARG A 313 2.19 12.01 25.32
CA ARG A 313 2.10 12.27 23.86
C ARG A 313 0.67 12.17 23.34
N LEU A 314 -0.09 11.20 23.84
CA LEU A 314 -1.42 10.87 23.31
C LEU A 314 -2.56 11.50 24.12
N GLY A 315 -2.28 12.04 25.31
CA GLY A 315 -3.29 12.49 26.27
C GLY A 315 -4.26 13.53 25.72
N ARG A 316 -3.82 14.43 24.82
CA ARG A 316 -4.69 15.44 24.19
C ARG A 316 -5.84 14.80 23.39
N PHE A 317 -5.54 13.75 22.65
CA PHE A 317 -6.50 13.06 21.79
C PHE A 317 -7.49 12.19 22.56
N VAL A 318 -7.09 11.72 23.74
CA VAL A 318 -7.97 10.96 24.63
C VAL A 318 -9.02 11.88 25.24
N LYS A 319 -8.60 13.06 25.73
CA LYS A 319 -9.52 14.04 26.35
C LYS A 319 -10.54 14.60 25.37
N GLU A 320 -10.12 14.90 24.14
CA GLU A 320 -11.00 15.40 23.07
C GLU A 320 -12.07 14.36 22.65
N ALA A 321 -11.73 13.06 22.68
CA ALA A 321 -12.67 11.99 22.35
C ALA A 321 -13.72 11.74 23.44
N ASP A 322 -13.38 12.03 24.70
CA ASP A 322 -14.26 11.85 25.87
C ASP A 322 -15.09 13.10 26.21
N GLY A 323 -14.96 14.20 25.44
CA GLY A 323 -15.78 15.40 25.61
C GLY A 323 -15.54 16.16 26.92
N VAL A 324 -14.38 16.00 27.55
CA VAL A 324 -14.03 16.77 28.75
C VAL A 324 -13.43 18.09 28.29
N GLU A 325 -14.28 19.12 28.18
CA GLU A 325 -13.81 20.50 28.18
C GLU A 325 -12.89 20.69 29.39
N SER A 326 -11.69 21.20 29.13
CA SER A 326 -10.77 21.66 30.16
C SER A 326 -11.42 22.84 30.88
N GLU A 327 -12.13 22.58 31.98
CA GLU A 327 -12.32 23.61 33.00
C GLU A 327 -10.95 23.96 33.60
N GLU A 328 -10.82 25.25 33.89
CA GLU A 328 -9.60 26.06 33.89
C GLU A 328 -8.52 25.69 34.92
N LEU A 329 -7.35 26.28 34.66
CA LEU A 329 -6.13 26.37 35.49
C LEU A 329 -6.37 26.58 36.99
#